data_AF-A0A349GZ27-F1
#
_entry.id   AF-A0A349GZ27-F1
#
_cell.length_a   1.000
_cell.length_b   1.000
_cell.length_c   1.000
_cell.angle_alpha   90.00
_cell.angle_beta   90.00
_cell.angle_gamma   90.00
#
_symmetry.space_group_name_H-M   'P 1'
#
loop_
_entity.id
_entity.type
_entity.pdbx_description
1 polymer ?
#
loop_
_entity_poly.entity_id
_entity_poly.type
_entity_poly.pdbx_seq_one_letter_code
_entity_poly.pdbx_strand_id
1 'polypeptide(L)'
;MKAHVSIRNLQTEREALCTAPYAARSADSAGRRYPEPEHLARCCFQRDRDRIVHSRCFRRLEYKTQVFTRSTCDHYRTRLTHSVEVAAVARTLARILAANEDLTEAIALAHDIGHTPFGHAGEHELNRLMEDSGGFDHNCQSLRWVDLLDLQYPDFPGLNLTWEVRAGLMKHEAATPGLLLDGRPIGPNQCLEAQIADLADDITYFAHDTDDALLARILTEELLETQELWRQASERTFAAYRNLDRGPRLRMTIRNLLDLLIEDISETTLAVLDRCQPQSMQDVMQGTGRLVTFSPDMARHAADFKTFMYTHVYFCQAIRNQAEIATTMLRHLFEHYCAHPDLMGQKARSRLAEDGIKRTVCDYLSGFTDKYVFQEHGLYFR
;
A
#
# COMPACT_ATOMS: atom_id res chain seq x y z
N MET A 1 -28.16 -6.25 -38.67
CA MET A 1 -27.03 -6.46 -37.74
C MET A 1 -27.25 -5.59 -36.52
N LYS A 2 -27.60 -6.15 -35.36
CA LYS A 2 -27.60 -5.37 -34.12
C LYS A 2 -26.15 -5.04 -33.81
N ALA A 3 -25.81 -3.75 -33.71
CA ALA A 3 -24.50 -3.34 -33.21
C ALA A 3 -24.33 -4.00 -31.84
N HIS A 4 -23.42 -4.96 -31.72
CA HIS A 4 -23.01 -5.49 -30.43
C HIS A 4 -22.28 -4.34 -29.72
N VAL A 5 -23.02 -3.54 -28.96
CA VAL A 5 -22.41 -2.61 -28.01
C VAL A 5 -21.57 -3.48 -27.08
N SER A 6 -20.25 -3.29 -27.14
CA SER A 6 -19.33 -4.00 -26.25
C SER A 6 -19.74 -3.71 -24.81
N ILE A 7 -19.89 -4.74 -23.96
CA ILE A 7 -20.25 -4.57 -22.55
C ILE A 7 -19.27 -3.62 -21.86
N ARG A 8 -18.00 -3.65 -22.28
CA ARG A 8 -16.98 -2.69 -21.84
C ARG A 8 -17.36 -1.24 -22.16
N ASN A 9 -17.89 -0.94 -23.34
CA ASN A 9 -18.25 0.45 -23.71
C ASN A 9 -19.36 0.99 -22.80
N LEU A 10 -20.34 0.14 -22.45
CA LEU A 10 -21.38 0.52 -21.48
C LEU A 10 -20.80 0.78 -20.09
N GLN A 11 -19.76 0.04 -19.69
CA GLN A 11 -19.09 0.30 -18.41
C GLN A 11 -18.29 1.60 -18.43
N THR A 12 -17.55 1.90 -19.50
CA THR A 12 -16.82 3.17 -19.62
C THR A 12 -17.76 4.38 -19.69
N GLU A 13 -18.92 4.24 -20.34
CA GLU A 13 -19.96 5.28 -20.34
C GLU A 13 -20.52 5.52 -18.93
N ARG A 14 -20.80 4.44 -18.18
CA ARG A 14 -21.24 4.54 -16.78
C ARG A 14 -20.19 5.16 -15.87
N GLU A 15 -18.93 4.75 -16.03
CA GLU A 15 -17.80 5.33 -15.32
C GLU A 15 -17.72 6.84 -15.58
N ALA A 16 -17.82 7.27 -16.84
CA ALA A 16 -17.78 8.70 -17.20
C ALA A 16 -18.94 9.52 -16.61
N LEU A 17 -20.11 8.91 -16.40
CA LEU A 17 -21.27 9.55 -15.77
C LEU A 17 -21.18 9.63 -14.24
N CYS A 18 -20.47 8.69 -13.61
CA CYS A 18 -20.37 8.59 -12.15
C CYS A 18 -19.08 9.23 -11.60
N THR A 19 -18.08 9.47 -12.45
CA THR A 19 -16.80 10.08 -12.06
C THR A 19 -16.76 11.57 -12.40
N ALA A 20 -16.10 12.34 -11.54
CA ALA A 20 -15.85 13.76 -11.78
C ALA A 20 -14.84 13.97 -12.93
N PRO A 21 -14.77 15.17 -13.54
CA PRO A 21 -13.84 15.46 -14.63
C PRO A 21 -12.36 15.24 -14.28
N TYR A 22 -11.99 15.48 -13.03
CA TYR A 22 -10.62 15.32 -12.54
C TYR A 22 -10.20 13.86 -12.27
N ALA A 23 -11.16 12.92 -12.26
CA ALA A 23 -10.89 11.51 -12.01
C ALA A 23 -10.21 10.86 -13.21
N ALA A 24 -9.39 9.84 -12.95
CA ALA A 24 -8.86 9.00 -14.02
C ALA A 24 -9.98 8.16 -14.65
N ARG A 25 -10.01 8.07 -15.98
CA ARG A 25 -11.02 7.29 -16.70
C ARG A 25 -10.37 6.13 -17.43
N SER A 26 -11.01 4.97 -17.39
CA SER A 26 -10.57 3.77 -18.08
C SER A 26 -10.51 3.96 -19.60
N ALA A 27 -11.36 4.82 -20.16
CA ALA A 27 -11.37 5.15 -21.58
C ALA A 27 -10.17 6.00 -22.01
N ASP A 28 -9.62 6.80 -21.09
CA ASP A 28 -8.52 7.75 -21.33
C ASP A 28 -7.16 7.20 -20.83
N SER A 29 -7.10 5.91 -20.49
CA SER A 29 -5.89 5.30 -19.95
C SER A 29 -4.72 5.42 -20.92
N ALA A 30 -3.54 5.73 -20.38
CA ALA A 30 -2.26 5.68 -21.07
C ALA A 30 -1.86 4.25 -21.49
N GLY A 31 -2.60 3.23 -21.05
CA GLY A 31 -2.49 1.86 -21.50
C GLY A 31 -1.44 1.06 -20.72
N ARG A 32 -1.02 -0.04 -21.32
CA ARG A 32 -0.08 -1.02 -20.74
C ARG A 32 1.25 -0.97 -21.48
N ARG A 33 2.33 -1.40 -20.83
CA ARG A 33 3.68 -1.45 -21.44
C ARG A 33 3.73 -2.45 -22.59
N TYR A 34 3.17 -3.63 -22.40
CA TYR A 34 3.06 -4.65 -23.43
C TYR A 34 1.67 -4.58 -24.08
N PRO A 35 1.57 -4.48 -25.42
CA PRO A 35 0.28 -4.45 -26.10
C PRO A 35 -0.53 -5.71 -25.83
N GLU A 36 -1.78 -5.53 -25.43
CA GLU A 36 -2.74 -6.60 -25.22
C GLU A 36 -4.10 -6.22 -25.79
N PRO A 37 -4.90 -7.18 -26.28
CA PRO A 37 -6.26 -6.90 -26.70
C PRO A 37 -7.10 -6.44 -25.51
N GLU A 38 -8.05 -5.56 -25.81
CA GLU A 38 -9.01 -5.08 -24.84
C GLU A 38 -10.00 -6.18 -24.45
N HIS A 39 -10.42 -6.16 -23.18
CA HIS A 39 -11.35 -7.18 -22.70
C HIS A 39 -12.78 -6.82 -23.13
N LEU A 40 -13.56 -7.83 -23.51
CA LEU A 40 -14.93 -7.65 -24.03
C LEU A 40 -15.94 -7.09 -23.01
N ALA A 41 -15.57 -7.02 -21.73
CA ALA A 41 -16.55 -6.84 -20.65
C ALA A 41 -16.03 -6.04 -19.46
N ARG A 42 -14.76 -6.15 -19.08
CA ARG A 42 -14.16 -5.44 -17.95
C ARG A 42 -13.36 -4.24 -18.43
N CYS A 43 -13.43 -3.15 -17.68
CA CYS A 43 -12.54 -1.99 -17.84
C CYS A 43 -11.08 -2.33 -17.49
N CYS A 44 -10.14 -1.46 -17.89
CA CYS A 44 -8.71 -1.72 -17.70
C CYS A 44 -8.30 -1.78 -16.22
N PHE A 45 -8.85 -0.90 -15.38
CA PHE A 45 -8.55 -0.90 -13.94
C PHE A 45 -9.15 -2.09 -13.20
N GLN A 46 -10.34 -2.56 -13.60
CA GLN A 46 -10.92 -3.81 -13.10
C GLN A 46 -10.03 -5.01 -13.41
N ARG A 47 -9.48 -5.07 -14.64
CA ARG A 47 -8.52 -6.11 -15.00
C ARG A 47 -7.29 -6.04 -14.10
N ASP A 48 -6.78 -4.84 -13.84
CA ASP A 48 -5.58 -4.67 -13.01
C ASP A 48 -5.80 -5.15 -11.59
N ARG A 49 -6.90 -4.72 -10.96
CA ARG A 49 -7.32 -5.25 -9.65
C ARG A 49 -7.35 -6.77 -9.65
N ASP A 50 -8.00 -7.38 -10.64
CA ASP A 50 -8.14 -8.83 -10.70
C ASP A 50 -6.77 -9.51 -10.89
N ARG A 51 -5.85 -8.93 -11.67
CA ARG A 51 -4.47 -9.42 -11.81
C ARG A 51 -3.70 -9.36 -10.49
N ILE A 52 -3.83 -8.27 -9.75
CA ILE A 52 -3.20 -8.06 -8.45
C ILE A 52 -3.71 -9.11 -7.46
N VAL A 53 -5.02 -9.24 -7.29
CA VAL A 53 -5.62 -10.17 -6.31
C VAL A 53 -5.22 -11.63 -6.56
N HIS A 54 -5.08 -12.05 -7.82
CA HIS A 54 -4.70 -13.43 -8.16
C HIS A 54 -3.18 -13.67 -8.17
N SER A 55 -2.38 -12.62 -7.98
CA SER A 55 -0.92 -12.70 -8.03
C SER A 55 -0.30 -13.52 -6.91
N ARG A 56 0.93 -13.99 -7.14
CA ARG A 56 1.71 -14.68 -6.10
C ARG A 56 2.25 -13.67 -5.10
N CYS A 57 2.66 -12.48 -5.54
CA CYS A 57 3.12 -11.43 -4.64
C CYS A 57 2.02 -10.98 -3.67
N PHE A 58 0.78 -10.79 -4.13
CA PHE A 58 -0.35 -10.46 -3.25
C PHE A 58 -0.67 -11.59 -2.27
N ARG A 59 -0.69 -12.86 -2.70
CA ARG A 59 -0.90 -14.01 -1.80
C ARG A 59 0.16 -14.13 -0.70
N ARG A 60 1.41 -13.72 -0.97
CA ARG A 60 2.49 -13.75 0.03
C ARG A 60 2.23 -12.78 1.19
N LEU A 61 1.42 -11.73 0.97
CA LEU A 61 1.06 -10.78 2.03
C LEU A 61 0.34 -11.46 3.20
N GLU A 62 -0.33 -12.61 2.96
CA GLU A 62 -0.97 -13.42 4.02
C GLU A 62 0.05 -13.91 5.07
N TYR A 63 1.31 -14.09 4.66
CA TYR A 63 2.38 -14.63 5.51
C TYR A 63 3.49 -13.61 5.75
N LYS A 64 3.19 -12.32 5.58
CA LYS A 64 4.06 -11.21 5.97
C LYS A 64 3.40 -10.43 7.09
N THR A 65 4.17 -10.21 8.14
CA THR A 65 3.79 -9.39 9.27
C THR A 65 3.64 -7.93 8.83
N GLN A 66 2.61 -7.25 9.34
CA GLN A 66 2.50 -5.80 9.24
C GLN A 66 3.45 -5.16 10.26
N VAL A 67 3.08 -5.18 11.54
CA VAL A 67 3.86 -4.65 12.68
C VAL A 67 4.18 -5.72 13.71
N PHE A 68 3.19 -6.54 14.09
CA PHE A 68 3.30 -7.51 15.18
C PHE A 68 3.46 -8.93 14.67
N THR A 69 4.44 -9.67 15.20
CA THR A 69 4.63 -11.07 14.81
C THR A 69 3.64 -12.02 15.50
N ARG A 70 3.50 -13.23 14.94
CA ARG A 70 2.63 -14.30 15.48
C ARG A 70 2.90 -14.70 16.92
N SER A 71 4.12 -14.47 17.41
CA SER A 71 4.46 -14.75 18.82
C SER A 71 3.78 -13.79 19.80
N THR A 72 3.18 -12.69 19.33
CA THR A 72 2.62 -11.64 20.19
C THR A 72 1.10 -11.79 20.42
N CYS A 73 0.32 -12.29 19.45
CA CYS A 73 -1.13 -12.51 19.57
C CYS A 73 -1.66 -13.51 18.51
N ASP A 74 -2.85 -14.11 18.72
CA ASP A 74 -3.47 -15.09 17.79
C ASP A 74 -4.26 -14.43 16.64
N HIS A 75 -4.59 -13.13 16.75
CA HIS A 75 -5.43 -12.40 15.78
C HIS A 75 -4.75 -11.13 15.24
N TYR A 76 -3.43 -11.12 15.08
CA TYR A 76 -2.72 -9.97 14.52
C TYR A 76 -2.99 -9.81 13.02
N ARG A 77 -2.95 -8.56 12.54
CA ARG A 77 -3.09 -8.26 11.12
C ARG A 77 -1.84 -8.63 10.33
N THR A 78 -2.09 -9.22 9.17
CA THR A 78 -1.08 -9.46 8.14
C THR A 78 -1.07 -8.27 7.17
N ARG A 79 -0.05 -8.19 6.31
CA ARG A 79 -0.07 -7.19 5.22
C ARG A 79 -1.26 -7.36 4.29
N LEU A 80 -1.77 -8.59 4.16
CA LEU A 80 -2.95 -8.87 3.33
C LEU A 80 -4.20 -8.24 3.93
N THR A 81 -4.44 -8.44 5.23
CA THR A 81 -5.61 -7.85 5.91
C THR A 81 -5.53 -6.33 5.91
N HIS A 82 -4.32 -5.78 6.16
CA HIS A 82 -4.07 -4.33 6.03
C HIS A 82 -4.43 -3.83 4.63
N SER A 83 -3.89 -4.44 3.58
CA SER A 83 -4.16 -4.02 2.19
C SER A 83 -5.65 -4.08 1.82
N VAL A 84 -6.39 -5.07 2.32
CA VAL A 84 -7.85 -5.18 2.10
C VAL A 84 -8.60 -4.08 2.84
N GLU A 85 -8.18 -3.74 4.05
CA GLU A 85 -8.76 -2.66 4.85
C GLU A 85 -8.48 -1.29 4.22
N VAL A 86 -7.24 -1.03 3.79
CA VAL A 86 -6.86 0.18 3.04
C VAL A 86 -7.71 0.30 1.78
N ALA A 87 -7.89 -0.78 1.03
CA ALA A 87 -8.76 -0.79 -0.15
C ALA A 87 -10.21 -0.43 0.18
N ALA A 88 -10.76 -0.91 1.31
CA ALA A 88 -12.12 -0.58 1.72
C ALA A 88 -12.29 0.91 2.06
N VAL A 89 -11.32 1.49 2.77
CA VAL A 89 -11.28 2.93 3.11
C VAL A 89 -11.10 3.77 1.84
N ALA A 90 -10.13 3.41 1.00
CA ALA A 90 -9.81 4.13 -0.23
C ALA A 90 -11.00 4.16 -1.20
N ARG A 91 -11.74 3.05 -1.34
CA ARG A 91 -12.98 3.00 -2.14
C ARG A 91 -14.09 3.89 -1.58
N THR A 92 -14.16 4.02 -0.26
CA THR A 92 -15.13 4.90 0.40
C THR A 92 -14.84 6.36 0.07
N LEU A 93 -13.58 6.77 0.22
CA LEU A 93 -13.12 8.11 -0.16
C LEU A 93 -13.29 8.36 -1.67
N ALA A 94 -12.96 7.39 -2.53
CA ALA A 94 -13.14 7.51 -3.98
C ALA A 94 -14.60 7.76 -4.36
N ARG A 95 -15.56 7.06 -3.74
CA ARG A 95 -16.99 7.31 -3.97
C ARG A 95 -17.44 8.69 -3.53
N ILE A 96 -17.00 9.14 -2.34
CA ILE A 96 -17.34 10.46 -1.81
C ILE A 96 -16.82 11.56 -2.73
N LEU A 97 -15.60 11.39 -3.25
CA LEU A 97 -14.91 12.35 -4.10
C LEU A 97 -15.18 12.13 -5.60
N ALA A 98 -16.12 11.25 -5.97
CA ALA A 98 -16.40 10.87 -7.35
C ALA A 98 -15.12 10.54 -8.19
N ALA A 99 -14.11 9.96 -7.54
CA ALA A 99 -12.90 9.46 -8.17
C ALA A 99 -13.11 8.03 -8.71
N ASN A 100 -12.14 7.50 -9.45
CA ASN A 100 -12.24 6.15 -9.99
C ASN A 100 -12.03 5.08 -8.91
N GLU A 101 -13.11 4.40 -8.53
CA GLU A 101 -13.09 3.38 -7.47
C GLU A 101 -12.19 2.18 -7.83
N ASP A 102 -12.24 1.70 -9.08
CA ASP A 102 -11.47 0.52 -9.51
C ASP A 102 -9.96 0.83 -9.57
N LEU A 103 -9.56 2.03 -10.02
CA LEU A 103 -8.15 2.46 -9.99
C LEU A 103 -7.66 2.62 -8.55
N THR A 104 -8.44 3.29 -7.70
CA THR A 104 -8.10 3.51 -6.30
C THR A 104 -7.93 2.18 -5.56
N GLU A 105 -8.86 1.24 -5.76
CA GLU A 105 -8.79 -0.11 -5.20
C GLU A 105 -7.56 -0.87 -5.70
N ALA A 106 -7.24 -0.80 -7.00
CA ALA A 106 -6.07 -1.46 -7.56
C ALA A 106 -4.75 -0.93 -6.95
N ILE A 107 -4.60 0.39 -6.81
CA ILE A 107 -3.42 0.99 -6.17
C ILE A 107 -3.33 0.56 -4.71
N ALA A 108 -4.43 0.67 -3.97
CA ALA A 108 -4.50 0.29 -2.56
C ALA A 108 -4.17 -1.20 -2.32
N LEU A 109 -4.60 -2.12 -3.19
CA LEU A 109 -4.27 -3.54 -3.03
C LEU A 109 -2.81 -3.85 -3.39
N ALA A 110 -2.18 -3.04 -4.25
CA ALA A 110 -0.83 -3.29 -4.74
C ALA A 110 0.26 -2.50 -3.99
N HIS A 111 -0.06 -1.49 -3.17
CA HIS A 111 0.93 -0.62 -2.54
C HIS A 111 2.00 -1.41 -1.76
N ASP A 112 1.57 -2.48 -1.08
CA ASP A 112 2.37 -3.21 -0.10
C ASP A 112 3.05 -4.49 -0.61
N ILE A 113 2.84 -4.87 -1.88
CA ILE A 113 3.36 -6.15 -2.43
C ILE A 113 4.89 -6.23 -2.44
N GLY A 114 5.57 -5.08 -2.47
CA GLY A 114 7.02 -4.94 -2.49
C GLY A 114 7.69 -5.03 -1.13
N HIS A 115 6.93 -4.97 -0.02
CA HIS A 115 7.51 -5.06 1.31
C HIS A 115 8.27 -6.37 1.50
N THR A 116 9.41 -6.31 2.18
CA THR A 116 10.20 -7.49 2.53
C THR A 116 9.50 -8.34 3.60
N PRO A 117 9.98 -9.57 3.86
CA PRO A 117 9.73 -10.20 5.14
C PRO A 117 10.03 -9.25 6.31
N PHE A 118 9.27 -9.36 7.39
CA PHE A 118 9.45 -8.59 8.63
C PHE A 118 9.26 -7.07 8.51
N GLY A 119 8.54 -6.61 7.48
CA GLY A 119 8.17 -5.20 7.32
C GLY A 119 9.36 -4.24 7.26
N HIS A 120 9.24 -3.08 7.91
CA HIS A 120 10.25 -2.01 7.84
C HIS A 120 11.64 -2.44 8.32
N ALA A 121 11.73 -3.39 9.24
CA ALA A 121 13.02 -3.91 9.68
C ALA A 121 13.76 -4.63 8.54
N GLY A 122 13.05 -5.48 7.79
CA GLY A 122 13.63 -6.16 6.63
C GLY A 122 13.97 -5.19 5.49
N GLU A 123 13.16 -4.15 5.30
CA GLU A 123 13.40 -3.11 4.32
C GLU A 123 14.69 -2.33 4.62
N HIS A 124 14.86 -1.86 5.86
CA HIS A 124 16.08 -1.17 6.28
C HIS A 124 17.31 -2.05 6.12
N GLU A 125 17.20 -3.34 6.45
CA GLU A 125 18.30 -4.29 6.33
C GLU A 125 18.69 -4.54 4.87
N LEU A 126 17.72 -4.81 3.99
CA LEU A 126 18.01 -4.96 2.55
C LEU A 126 18.52 -3.67 1.94
N ASN A 127 18.01 -2.49 2.34
CA ASN A 127 18.50 -1.22 1.86
C ASN A 127 19.98 -1.02 2.23
N ARG A 128 20.35 -1.33 3.48
CA ARG A 128 21.75 -1.31 3.94
C ARG A 128 22.64 -2.27 3.14
N LEU A 129 22.18 -3.48 2.88
CA LEU A 129 22.93 -4.48 2.08
C LEU A 129 23.08 -4.07 0.61
N MET A 130 22.17 -3.23 0.13
CA MET A 130 22.12 -2.73 -1.24
C MET A 130 22.69 -1.32 -1.42
N GLU A 131 23.29 -0.70 -0.39
CA GLU A 131 23.80 0.68 -0.43
C GLU A 131 24.74 0.92 -1.63
N ASP A 132 25.70 0.02 -1.85
CA ASP A 132 26.62 0.05 -3.01
C ASP A 132 26.00 -0.50 -4.32
N SER A 133 24.69 -0.70 -4.37
CA SER A 133 23.99 -1.41 -5.47
C SER A 133 22.59 -0.85 -5.74
N GLY A 134 22.40 0.44 -5.47
CA GLY A 134 21.19 1.19 -5.78
C GLY A 134 20.09 1.15 -4.72
N GLY A 135 20.40 0.66 -3.51
CA GLY A 135 19.49 0.65 -2.37
C GLY A 135 18.27 -0.27 -2.52
N PHE A 136 17.33 -0.13 -1.59
CA PHE A 136 16.05 -0.82 -1.59
C PHE A 136 14.96 0.10 -1.01
N ASP A 137 13.83 0.17 -1.70
CA ASP A 137 12.60 0.84 -1.26
C ASP A 137 11.42 -0.05 -1.65
N HIS A 138 10.47 -0.25 -0.74
CA HIS A 138 9.34 -1.15 -0.98
C HIS A 138 8.42 -0.69 -2.12
N ASN A 139 8.27 0.61 -2.39
CA ASN A 139 7.43 1.14 -3.48
C ASN A 139 8.07 0.85 -4.84
N CYS A 140 9.38 1.12 -4.95
CA CYS A 140 10.17 0.67 -6.10
C CYS A 140 10.05 -0.85 -6.30
N GLN A 141 10.11 -1.62 -5.22
CA GLN A 141 9.99 -3.07 -5.29
C GLN A 141 8.56 -3.51 -5.67
N SER A 142 7.51 -2.81 -5.24
CA SER A 142 6.12 -3.06 -5.63
C SER A 142 5.97 -2.92 -7.14
N LEU A 143 6.51 -1.83 -7.73
CA LEU A 143 6.55 -1.65 -9.18
C LEU A 143 7.33 -2.78 -9.86
N ARG A 144 8.49 -3.17 -9.30
CA ARG A 144 9.32 -4.25 -9.85
C ARG A 144 8.61 -5.60 -9.84
N TRP A 145 7.80 -5.91 -8.83
CA TRP A 145 6.97 -7.11 -8.80
C TRP A 145 5.94 -7.14 -9.92
N VAL A 146 5.23 -6.03 -10.14
CA VAL A 146 4.18 -5.96 -11.17
C VAL A 146 4.72 -5.81 -12.59
N ASP A 147 5.96 -5.34 -12.76
CA ASP A 147 6.57 -5.16 -14.07
C ASP A 147 7.39 -6.36 -14.52
N LEU A 148 8.05 -7.06 -13.58
CA LEU A 148 9.12 -7.99 -13.92
C LEU A 148 9.01 -9.35 -13.22
N LEU A 149 8.76 -9.36 -11.91
CA LEU A 149 9.07 -10.55 -11.09
C LEU A 149 7.92 -11.56 -10.97
N ASP A 150 6.65 -11.13 -10.98
CA ASP A 150 5.51 -12.06 -10.88
C ASP A 150 5.12 -12.64 -12.25
N LEU A 151 5.88 -13.65 -12.68
CA LEU A 151 5.73 -14.33 -13.97
C LEU A 151 4.51 -15.28 -13.98
N GLN A 152 3.33 -14.71 -14.26
CA GLN A 152 2.06 -15.44 -14.43
C GLN A 152 1.62 -15.59 -15.88
N TYR A 153 2.04 -14.68 -16.76
CA TYR A 153 1.64 -14.64 -18.16
C TYR A 153 2.78 -15.12 -19.07
N PRO A 154 2.46 -15.80 -20.19
CA PRO A 154 3.49 -16.33 -21.09
C PRO A 154 4.12 -15.27 -21.99
N ASP A 155 3.38 -14.21 -22.33
CA ASP A 155 3.75 -13.27 -23.39
C ASP A 155 4.56 -12.07 -22.89
N PHE A 156 4.57 -11.81 -21.58
CA PHE A 156 5.25 -10.67 -20.98
C PHE A 156 5.62 -10.96 -19.51
N PRO A 157 6.66 -10.28 -18.99
CA PRO A 157 7.00 -10.35 -17.57
C PRO A 157 6.03 -9.52 -16.71
N GLY A 158 5.95 -9.88 -15.43
CA GLY A 158 5.05 -9.23 -14.47
C GLY A 158 3.56 -9.43 -14.78
N LEU A 159 2.76 -8.46 -14.34
CA LEU A 159 1.30 -8.40 -14.49
C LEU A 159 0.85 -7.48 -15.62
N ASN A 160 1.77 -6.72 -16.23
CA ASN A 160 1.51 -5.74 -17.29
C ASN A 160 0.32 -4.83 -16.96
N LEU A 161 0.32 -4.23 -15.77
CA LEU A 161 -0.73 -3.31 -15.31
C LEU A 161 -0.75 -2.02 -16.14
N THR A 162 -1.83 -1.26 -16.07
CA THR A 162 -1.90 0.05 -16.73
C THR A 162 -0.91 1.02 -16.10
N TRP A 163 -0.55 2.05 -16.86
CA TRP A 163 0.36 3.09 -16.42
C TRP A 163 -0.14 3.80 -15.15
N GLU A 164 -1.45 4.02 -15.01
CA GLU A 164 -2.04 4.75 -13.87
C GLU A 164 -1.81 4.00 -12.56
N VAL A 165 -2.06 2.68 -12.54
CA VAL A 165 -1.80 1.87 -11.34
C VAL A 165 -0.31 1.90 -10.99
N ARG A 166 0.55 1.72 -12.00
CA ARG A 166 2.01 1.67 -11.83
C ARG A 166 2.59 3.01 -11.37
N ALA A 167 2.12 4.12 -11.92
CA ALA A 167 2.48 5.47 -11.49
C ALA A 167 1.97 5.75 -10.06
N GLY A 168 0.79 5.23 -9.70
CA GLY A 168 0.23 5.32 -8.35
C GLY A 168 1.08 4.61 -7.30
N LEU A 169 1.78 3.53 -7.65
CA LEU A 169 2.69 2.81 -6.74
C LEU A 169 3.97 3.59 -6.41
N MET A 170 4.39 4.55 -7.24
CA MET A 170 5.67 5.27 -7.08
C MET A 170 5.52 6.54 -6.22
N LYS A 171 5.01 6.40 -4.99
CA LYS A 171 4.65 7.54 -4.13
C LYS A 171 5.84 8.42 -3.72
N HIS A 172 6.96 7.82 -3.31
CA HIS A 172 8.13 8.56 -2.83
C HIS A 172 8.86 9.27 -3.97
N GLU A 173 8.86 8.63 -5.14
CA GLU A 173 9.60 9.07 -6.31
C GLU A 173 8.82 10.10 -7.12
N ALA A 174 7.48 10.15 -7.01
CA ALA A 174 6.66 11.15 -7.69
C ALA A 174 7.00 12.60 -7.33
N ALA A 175 7.54 12.84 -6.13
CA ALA A 175 8.05 14.14 -5.71
C ALA A 175 9.37 14.54 -6.41
N THR A 176 10.06 13.59 -7.05
CA THR A 176 11.31 13.83 -7.78
C THR A 176 11.01 14.58 -9.08
N PRO A 177 11.52 15.81 -9.27
CA PRO A 177 11.21 16.60 -10.46
C PRO A 177 11.68 15.90 -11.74
N GLY A 178 10.80 15.82 -12.73
CA GLY A 178 11.12 15.29 -14.06
C GLY A 178 11.20 13.77 -14.16
N LEU A 179 10.78 13.03 -13.12
CA LEU A 179 10.74 11.58 -13.20
C LEU A 179 9.66 11.11 -14.19
N LEU A 180 10.05 10.21 -15.09
CA LEU A 180 9.20 9.64 -16.12
C LEU A 180 9.02 8.14 -15.91
N LEU A 181 7.78 7.67 -16.04
CA LEU A 181 7.44 6.25 -16.18
C LEU A 181 6.94 6.02 -17.60
N ASP A 182 7.63 5.17 -18.35
CA ASP A 182 7.35 4.89 -19.78
C ASP A 182 7.25 6.17 -20.62
N GLY A 183 8.14 7.13 -20.36
CA GLY A 183 8.19 8.42 -21.06
C GLY A 183 7.13 9.44 -20.65
N ARG A 184 6.32 9.16 -19.62
CA ARG A 184 5.28 10.06 -19.11
C ARG A 184 5.60 10.54 -17.69
N PRO A 185 5.36 11.82 -17.37
CA PRO A 185 5.62 12.34 -16.03
C PRO A 185 4.67 11.72 -15.00
N ILE A 186 5.22 11.33 -13.84
CA ILE A 186 4.43 10.80 -12.72
C ILE A 186 4.19 11.82 -11.60
N GLY A 187 4.72 13.04 -11.75
CA GLY A 187 4.66 14.12 -10.77
C GLY A 187 4.60 15.52 -11.42
N PRO A 188 4.65 16.61 -10.63
CA PRO A 188 5.07 16.63 -9.22
C PRO A 188 4.03 16.11 -8.23
N ASN A 189 2.76 15.99 -8.62
CA ASN A 189 1.73 15.31 -7.83
C ASN A 189 1.23 14.07 -8.58
N GLN A 190 0.80 13.05 -7.84
CA GLN A 190 0.12 11.89 -8.42
C GLN A 190 -1.36 12.20 -8.72
N CYS A 191 -2.04 11.31 -9.47
CA CYS A 191 -3.48 11.42 -9.69
C CYS A 191 -4.27 11.38 -8.37
N LEU A 192 -5.53 11.82 -8.41
CA LEU A 192 -6.36 11.90 -7.21
C LEU A 192 -6.52 10.53 -6.54
N GLU A 193 -6.71 9.47 -7.32
CA GLU A 193 -6.86 8.10 -6.85
C GLU A 193 -5.63 7.59 -6.08
N ALA A 194 -4.43 7.92 -6.55
CA ALA A 194 -3.19 7.60 -5.84
C ALA A 194 -3.06 8.39 -4.54
N GLN A 195 -3.44 9.68 -4.54
CA GLN A 195 -3.46 10.49 -3.32
C GLN A 195 -4.47 9.95 -2.29
N ILE A 196 -5.62 9.43 -2.75
CA ILE A 196 -6.62 8.77 -1.90
C ILE A 196 -6.03 7.49 -1.29
N ALA A 197 -5.43 6.62 -2.11
CA ALA A 197 -4.85 5.37 -1.64
C ALA A 197 -3.75 5.59 -0.59
N ASP A 198 -2.89 6.59 -0.81
CA ASP A 198 -1.82 6.97 0.12
C ASP A 198 -2.37 7.49 1.46
N LEU A 199 -3.39 8.36 1.42
CA LEU A 199 -3.99 8.85 2.66
C LEU A 199 -4.82 7.77 3.38
N ALA A 200 -5.44 6.86 2.63
CA ALA A 200 -6.15 5.71 3.19
C ALA A 200 -5.20 4.75 3.93
N ASP A 201 -3.98 4.55 3.42
CA ASP A 201 -2.93 3.78 4.08
C ASP A 201 -2.59 4.39 5.46
N ASP A 202 -2.29 5.70 5.48
CA ASP A 202 -1.98 6.46 6.70
C ASP A 202 -3.08 6.36 7.78
N ILE A 203 -4.36 6.47 7.41
CA ILE A 203 -5.46 6.43 8.41
C ILE A 203 -5.84 5.02 8.86
N THR A 204 -5.72 4.04 7.97
CA THR A 204 -5.99 2.62 8.30
C THR A 204 -4.98 2.15 9.34
N TYR A 205 -3.72 2.56 9.15
CA TYR A 205 -2.64 2.35 10.11
C TYR A 205 -2.96 2.91 11.50
N PHE A 206 -3.49 4.14 11.61
CA PHE A 206 -3.84 4.71 12.93
C PHE A 206 -4.89 3.88 13.68
N ALA A 207 -5.90 3.35 12.99
CA ALA A 207 -6.94 2.55 13.63
C ALA A 207 -6.41 1.17 14.04
N HIS A 208 -5.76 0.48 13.10
CA HIS A 208 -5.48 -0.95 13.24
C HIS A 208 -4.24 -1.24 14.06
N ASP A 209 -3.20 -0.42 13.94
CA ASP A 209 -2.03 -0.60 14.79
C ASP A 209 -2.33 -0.20 16.23
N THR A 210 -3.26 0.73 16.46
CA THR A 210 -3.75 1.04 17.80
C THR A 210 -4.52 -0.15 18.40
N ASP A 211 -5.40 -0.78 17.62
CA ASP A 211 -6.12 -1.99 18.02
C ASP A 211 -5.16 -3.14 18.39
N ASP A 212 -4.23 -3.45 17.48
CA ASP A 212 -3.25 -4.52 17.67
C ASP A 212 -2.30 -4.20 18.85
N ALA A 213 -1.88 -2.95 19.03
CA ALA A 213 -1.03 -2.53 20.15
C ALA A 213 -1.75 -2.59 21.51
N LEU A 214 -3.05 -2.29 21.55
CA LEU A 214 -3.89 -2.47 22.75
C LEU A 214 -4.06 -3.95 23.09
N LEU A 215 -4.28 -4.81 22.08
CA LEU A 215 -4.36 -6.26 22.26
C LEU A 215 -3.04 -6.86 22.76
N ALA A 216 -1.92 -6.38 22.21
CA ALA A 216 -0.57 -6.76 22.62
C ALA A 216 -0.14 -6.17 23.98
N ARG A 217 -0.96 -5.31 24.59
CA ARG A 217 -0.65 -4.57 25.84
C ARG A 217 0.62 -3.72 25.74
N ILE A 218 0.97 -3.28 24.54
CA ILE A 218 2.06 -2.33 24.29
C ILE A 218 1.55 -0.91 24.55
N LEU A 219 0.30 -0.64 24.19
CA LEU A 219 -0.40 0.59 24.54
C LEU A 219 -1.42 0.34 25.66
N THR A 220 -1.67 1.39 26.43
CA THR A 220 -2.77 1.45 27.39
C THR A 220 -3.70 2.60 27.03
N GLU A 221 -4.93 2.54 27.53
CA GLU A 221 -5.92 3.58 27.27
C GLU A 221 -5.50 4.91 27.89
N GLU A 222 -4.93 4.89 29.09
CA GLU A 222 -4.45 6.09 29.77
C GLU A 222 -3.40 6.83 28.94
N LEU A 223 -2.57 6.09 28.22
CA LEU A 223 -1.58 6.66 27.34
C LEU A 223 -2.23 7.21 26.04
N LEU A 224 -3.21 6.52 25.48
CA LEU A 224 -3.96 7.00 24.31
C LEU A 224 -4.79 8.26 24.61
N GLU A 225 -5.34 8.40 25.82
CA GLU A 225 -6.06 9.60 26.26
C GLU A 225 -5.19 10.87 26.31
N THR A 226 -3.86 10.74 26.17
CA THR A 226 -2.96 11.89 25.95
C THR A 226 -3.05 12.46 24.53
N GLN A 227 -3.60 11.70 23.59
CA GLN A 227 -3.72 12.07 22.19
C GLN A 227 -5.10 12.64 21.92
N GLU A 228 -5.13 13.88 21.43
CA GLU A 228 -6.37 14.61 21.17
C GLU A 228 -7.30 13.87 20.19
N LEU A 229 -6.72 13.25 19.16
CA LEU A 229 -7.47 12.47 18.18
C LEU A 229 -8.20 11.27 18.83
N TRP A 230 -7.55 10.58 19.76
CA TRP A 230 -8.17 9.48 20.50
C TRP A 230 -9.25 10.00 21.45
N ARG A 231 -8.99 11.09 22.17
CA ARG A 231 -9.96 11.70 23.09
C ARG A 231 -11.27 12.05 22.38
N GLN A 232 -11.19 12.66 21.20
CA GLN A 232 -12.37 12.97 20.37
C GLN A 232 -13.16 11.71 19.98
N ALA A 233 -12.48 10.65 19.56
CA ALA A 233 -13.11 9.38 19.23
C ALA A 233 -13.74 8.69 20.46
N SER A 234 -13.08 8.77 21.61
CA SER A 234 -13.53 8.24 22.90
C SER A 234 -14.78 8.97 23.38
N GLU A 235 -14.80 10.30 23.28
CA GLU A 235 -15.95 11.15 23.60
C GLU A 235 -17.16 10.87 22.69
N ARG A 236 -16.95 10.74 21.37
CA ARG A 236 -18.00 10.35 20.41
C ARG A 236 -18.60 9.00 20.77
N THR A 237 -17.76 8.05 21.18
CA THR A 237 -18.20 6.72 21.64
C THR A 237 -19.04 6.82 22.89
N PHE A 238 -18.57 7.55 23.90
CA PHE A 238 -19.26 7.70 25.18
C PHE A 238 -20.61 8.43 25.03
N ALA A 239 -20.68 9.44 24.16
CA ALA A 239 -21.89 10.17 23.87
C ALA A 239 -22.97 9.27 23.24
N ALA A 240 -22.58 8.39 22.31
CA ALA A 240 -23.48 7.44 21.66
C ALA A 240 -23.83 6.24 22.55
N TYR A 241 -22.89 5.78 23.38
CA TYR A 241 -23.01 4.56 24.18
C TYR A 241 -22.44 4.74 25.60
N ARG A 242 -23.29 5.16 26.53
CA ARG A 242 -22.85 5.52 27.90
C ARG A 242 -22.31 4.35 28.74
N ASN A 243 -22.85 3.14 28.56
CA ASN A 243 -22.58 2.00 29.44
C ASN A 243 -22.12 0.77 28.62
N LEU A 244 -20.99 0.87 27.92
CA LEU A 244 -20.36 -0.27 27.26
C LEU A 244 -19.28 -0.91 28.13
N ASP A 245 -19.22 -2.24 28.09
CA ASP A 245 -18.05 -2.98 28.55
C ASP A 245 -16.79 -2.54 27.78
N ARG A 246 -15.62 -2.73 28.39
CA ARG A 246 -14.33 -2.29 27.85
C ARG A 246 -14.09 -2.71 26.40
N GLY A 247 -14.33 -3.98 26.07
CA GLY A 247 -14.06 -4.53 24.73
C GLY A 247 -14.88 -3.84 23.62
N PRO A 248 -16.23 -3.87 23.68
CA PRO A 248 -17.09 -3.15 22.74
C PRO A 248 -16.81 -1.65 22.68
N ARG A 249 -16.50 -1.01 23.83
CA ARG A 249 -16.13 0.41 23.88
C ARG A 249 -14.90 0.70 23.04
N LEU A 250 -13.80 -0.05 23.25
CA LEU A 250 -12.56 0.14 22.49
C LEU A 250 -12.77 -0.04 20.99
N ARG A 251 -13.50 -1.09 20.59
CA ARG A 251 -13.82 -1.33 19.18
C ARG A 251 -14.59 -0.16 18.56
N MET A 252 -15.54 0.41 19.31
CA MET A 252 -16.30 1.57 18.85
C MET A 252 -15.45 2.85 18.82
N THR A 253 -14.54 3.03 19.78
CA THR A 253 -13.58 4.14 19.76
C THR A 253 -12.66 4.07 18.54
N ILE A 254 -12.10 2.91 18.23
CA ILE A 254 -11.26 2.71 17.03
C ILE A 254 -12.05 2.97 15.74
N ARG A 255 -13.32 2.54 15.69
CA ARG A 255 -14.20 2.86 14.57
C ARG A 255 -14.44 4.37 14.45
N ASN A 256 -14.78 5.04 15.55
CA ASN A 256 -15.01 6.48 15.56
C ASN A 256 -13.73 7.27 15.23
N LEU A 257 -12.56 6.76 15.60
CA LEU A 257 -11.26 7.31 15.20
C LEU A 257 -11.13 7.33 13.67
N LEU A 258 -11.42 6.20 13.02
CA LEU A 258 -11.41 6.11 11.56
C LEU A 258 -12.49 6.99 10.93
N ASP A 259 -13.70 7.00 11.48
CA ASP A 259 -14.82 7.81 10.99
C ASP A 259 -14.49 9.31 11.04
N LEU A 260 -13.91 9.81 12.13
CA LEU A 260 -13.47 11.21 12.26
C LEU A 260 -12.44 11.61 11.20
N LEU A 261 -11.48 10.72 10.92
CA LEU A 261 -10.46 10.95 9.89
C LEU A 261 -11.07 10.97 8.49
N ILE A 262 -11.95 10.01 8.17
CA ILE A 262 -12.63 9.94 6.87
C ILE A 262 -13.52 11.15 6.65
N GLU A 263 -14.28 11.57 7.66
CA GLU A 263 -15.14 12.76 7.62
C GLU A 263 -14.31 14.02 7.33
N ASP A 264 -13.22 14.25 8.08
CA ASP A 264 -12.35 15.42 7.89
C ASP A 264 -11.70 15.46 6.50
N ILE A 265 -11.15 14.32 6.04
CA ILE A 265 -10.56 14.20 4.70
C ILE A 265 -11.61 14.53 3.64
N SER A 266 -12.80 13.97 3.78
CA SER A 266 -13.88 14.13 2.81
C SER A 266 -14.31 15.59 2.70
N GLU A 267 -14.63 16.24 3.83
CA GLU A 267 -15.08 17.63 3.86
C GLU A 267 -13.98 18.58 3.37
N THR A 268 -12.75 18.40 3.84
CA THR A 268 -11.63 19.25 3.45
C THR A 268 -11.29 19.10 1.97
N THR A 269 -11.23 17.87 1.47
CA THR A 269 -10.89 17.59 0.07
C THR A 269 -11.97 18.13 -0.86
N LEU A 270 -13.26 17.99 -0.51
CA LEU A 270 -14.35 18.59 -1.29
C LEU A 270 -14.24 20.11 -1.36
N ALA A 271 -13.91 20.79 -0.24
CA ALA A 271 -13.69 22.24 -0.22
C ALA A 271 -12.45 22.66 -1.05
N VAL A 272 -11.39 21.85 -1.05
CA VAL A 272 -10.20 22.07 -1.89
C VAL A 272 -10.56 21.92 -3.37
N LEU A 273 -11.31 20.86 -3.73
CA LEU A 273 -11.74 20.60 -5.10
C LEU A 273 -12.68 21.69 -5.63
N ASP A 274 -13.60 22.20 -4.81
CA ASP A 274 -14.48 23.31 -5.18
C ASP A 274 -13.71 24.62 -5.46
N ARG A 275 -12.63 24.87 -4.69
CA ARG A 275 -11.76 26.03 -4.89
C ARG A 275 -10.84 25.88 -6.11
N CYS A 276 -10.25 24.71 -6.31
CA CYS A 276 -9.26 24.47 -7.37
C CYS A 276 -9.89 24.13 -8.73
N GLN A 277 -11.10 23.58 -8.73
CA GLN A 277 -11.89 23.16 -9.90
C GLN A 277 -11.06 22.44 -11.00
N PRO A 278 -10.27 21.40 -10.68
CA PRO A 278 -9.54 20.66 -11.71
C PRO A 278 -10.51 20.02 -12.71
N GLN A 279 -10.19 20.11 -14.00
CA GLN A 279 -11.06 19.63 -15.09
C GLN A 279 -10.55 18.32 -15.70
N SER A 280 -9.39 17.84 -15.27
CA SER A 280 -8.76 16.61 -15.75
C SER A 280 -7.81 16.01 -14.71
N MET A 281 -7.48 14.72 -14.89
CA MET A 281 -6.39 14.08 -14.13
C MET A 281 -5.07 14.85 -14.28
N GLN A 282 -4.82 15.43 -15.45
CA GLN A 282 -3.60 16.18 -15.71
C GLN A 282 -3.51 17.45 -14.86
N ASP A 283 -4.63 18.14 -14.65
CA ASP A 283 -4.71 19.32 -13.79
C ASP A 283 -4.40 18.97 -12.32
N VAL A 284 -4.85 17.79 -11.85
CA VAL A 284 -4.52 17.29 -10.52
C VAL A 284 -3.01 17.05 -10.40
N MET A 285 -2.42 16.39 -11.39
CA MET A 285 -0.98 16.05 -11.36
C MET A 285 -0.07 17.28 -11.46
N GLN A 286 -0.46 18.29 -12.25
CA GLN A 286 0.29 19.53 -12.46
C GLN A 286 -0.07 20.65 -11.48
N GLY A 287 -1.02 20.41 -10.57
CA GLY A 287 -1.46 21.39 -9.59
C GLY A 287 -0.35 21.86 -8.65
N THR A 288 -0.63 22.92 -7.90
CA THR A 288 0.35 23.51 -6.95
C THR A 288 0.61 22.66 -5.72
N GLY A 289 -0.15 21.58 -5.52
CA GLY A 289 0.01 20.65 -4.41
C GLY A 289 -1.06 19.56 -4.41
N ARG A 290 -1.00 18.70 -3.40
CA ARG A 290 -1.99 17.63 -3.19
C ARG A 290 -3.37 18.22 -2.91
N LEU A 291 -4.38 17.56 -3.46
CA LEU A 291 -5.78 17.94 -3.28
C LEU A 291 -6.46 17.14 -2.17
N VAL A 292 -6.06 15.86 -2.01
CA VAL A 292 -6.54 15.00 -0.92
C VAL A 292 -5.71 15.28 0.32
N THR A 293 -6.32 15.87 1.34
CA THR A 293 -5.63 16.35 2.55
C THR A 293 -6.58 16.42 3.74
N PHE A 294 -6.01 16.39 4.93
CA PHE A 294 -6.67 16.77 6.17
C PHE A 294 -6.89 18.28 6.26
N SER A 295 -7.83 18.69 7.11
CA SER A 295 -7.90 20.08 7.60
C SER A 295 -6.61 20.43 8.37
N PRO A 296 -6.28 21.72 8.53
CA PRO A 296 -5.07 22.12 9.28
C PRO A 296 -5.01 21.57 10.71
N ASP A 297 -6.14 21.53 11.42
CA ASP A 297 -6.20 21.02 12.79
C ASP A 297 -6.07 19.50 12.83
N MET A 298 -6.76 18.79 11.95
CA MET A 298 -6.65 17.34 11.86
C MET A 298 -5.25 16.91 11.40
N ALA A 299 -4.62 17.63 10.48
CA ALA A 299 -3.25 17.37 10.05
C ALA A 299 -2.27 17.42 11.24
N ARG A 300 -2.44 18.40 12.13
CA ARG A 300 -1.64 18.48 13.37
C ARG A 300 -1.91 17.28 14.28
N HIS A 301 -3.17 16.95 14.53
CA HIS A 301 -3.51 15.80 15.38
C HIS A 301 -3.02 14.48 14.81
N ALA A 302 -3.12 14.28 13.50
CA ALA A 302 -2.61 13.10 12.80
C ALA A 302 -1.07 13.02 12.89
N ALA A 303 -0.36 14.14 12.77
CA ALA A 303 1.10 14.18 12.91
C ALA A 303 1.54 13.87 14.36
N ASP A 304 0.84 14.42 15.35
CA ASP A 304 1.07 14.15 16.77
C ASP A 304 0.82 12.65 17.06
N PHE A 305 -0.30 12.10 16.57
CA PHE A 305 -0.66 10.70 16.72
C PHE A 305 0.34 9.76 16.04
N LYS A 306 0.81 10.10 14.83
CA LYS A 306 1.86 9.35 14.13
C LYS A 306 3.14 9.32 14.96
N THR A 307 3.59 10.47 15.45
CA THR A 307 4.79 10.58 16.31
C THR A 307 4.65 9.74 17.59
N PHE A 308 3.46 9.77 18.20
CA PHE A 308 3.11 8.96 19.35
C PHE A 308 3.23 7.46 19.05
N MET A 309 2.62 6.98 17.96
CA MET A 309 2.67 5.58 17.56
C MET A 309 4.11 5.11 17.26
N TYR A 310 4.94 5.94 16.61
CA TYR A 310 6.37 5.67 16.44
C TYR A 310 7.12 5.51 17.75
N THR A 311 6.85 6.40 18.70
CA THR A 311 7.54 6.39 20.00
C THR A 311 7.15 5.16 20.83
N HIS A 312 5.86 4.82 20.87
CA HIS A 312 5.35 3.84 21.82
C HIS A 312 5.12 2.44 21.23
N VAL A 313 4.94 2.32 19.91
CA VAL A 313 4.64 1.06 19.23
C VAL A 313 5.82 0.58 18.38
N TYR A 314 6.15 1.29 17.30
CA TYR A 314 7.12 0.79 16.31
C TYR A 314 8.55 0.70 16.86
N PHE A 315 8.91 1.59 17.78
CA PHE A 315 10.23 1.60 18.40
C PHE A 315 10.26 1.02 19.82
N CYS A 316 9.25 0.24 20.24
CA CYS A 316 9.32 -0.42 21.54
C CYS A 316 10.31 -1.60 21.54
N GLN A 317 10.90 -1.91 22.69
CA GLN A 317 11.97 -2.93 22.79
C GLN A 317 11.52 -4.32 22.31
N ALA A 318 10.26 -4.68 22.54
CA ALA A 318 9.71 -5.96 22.13
C ALA A 318 9.75 -6.14 20.60
N ILE A 319 9.39 -5.10 19.85
CA ILE A 319 9.44 -5.09 18.38
C ILE A 319 10.90 -5.06 17.90
N ARG A 320 11.77 -4.25 18.51
CA ARG A 320 13.20 -4.20 18.15
C ARG A 320 13.90 -5.54 18.31
N ASN A 321 13.66 -6.25 19.42
CA ASN A 321 14.28 -7.56 19.67
C ASN A 321 13.89 -8.59 18.60
N GLN A 322 12.62 -8.59 18.18
CA GLN A 322 12.16 -9.48 17.11
C GLN A 322 12.76 -9.07 15.76
N ALA A 323 12.84 -7.77 15.49
CA ALA A 323 13.46 -7.23 14.29
C ALA A 323 14.95 -7.62 14.17
N GLU A 324 15.73 -7.57 15.25
CA GLU A 324 17.17 -7.91 15.23
C GLU A 324 17.45 -9.36 14.81
N ILE A 325 16.68 -10.31 15.34
CA ILE A 325 16.81 -11.73 14.95
C ILE A 325 16.47 -11.89 13.47
N ALA A 326 15.40 -11.25 13.04
CA ALA A 326 14.87 -11.38 11.69
C ALA A 326 15.79 -10.75 10.63
N THR A 327 16.38 -9.58 10.92
CA THR A 327 17.34 -8.90 10.04
C THR A 327 18.66 -9.64 9.96
N THR A 328 19.11 -10.25 11.07
CA THR A 328 20.30 -11.13 11.05
C THR A 328 20.11 -12.32 10.12
N MET A 329 18.94 -12.97 10.16
CA MET A 329 18.63 -14.07 9.25
C MET A 329 18.60 -13.63 7.78
N LEU A 330 18.01 -12.47 7.48
CA LEU A 330 18.00 -11.90 6.13
C LEU A 330 19.42 -11.60 5.63
N ARG A 331 20.28 -11.02 6.47
CA ARG A 331 21.70 -10.79 6.14
C ARG A 331 22.41 -12.09 5.78
N HIS A 332 22.28 -13.11 6.62
CA HIS A 332 22.94 -14.40 6.39
C HIS A 332 22.48 -15.02 5.07
N LEU A 333 21.17 -15.01 4.79
CA LEU A 333 20.63 -15.51 3.53
C LEU A 333 21.09 -14.68 2.33
N PHE A 334 21.18 -13.35 2.47
CA PHE A 334 21.66 -12.47 1.41
C PHE A 334 23.11 -12.80 1.03
N GLU A 335 23.99 -12.89 2.02
CA GLU A 335 25.39 -13.25 1.84
C GLU A 335 25.53 -14.65 1.26
N HIS A 336 24.74 -15.61 1.76
CA HIS A 336 24.73 -16.99 1.27
C HIS A 336 24.35 -17.08 -0.21
N TYR A 337 23.26 -16.45 -0.62
CA TYR A 337 22.82 -16.49 -2.02
C TYR A 337 23.70 -15.66 -2.95
N CYS A 338 24.42 -14.66 -2.43
CA CYS A 338 25.48 -14.00 -3.18
C CYS A 338 26.70 -14.91 -3.40
N ALA A 339 27.05 -15.75 -2.42
CA ALA A 339 28.15 -16.71 -2.57
C ALA A 339 27.76 -17.94 -3.40
N HIS A 340 26.48 -18.33 -3.35
CA HIS A 340 25.95 -19.56 -3.95
C HIS A 340 24.68 -19.27 -4.80
N PRO A 341 24.80 -18.51 -5.91
CA PRO A 341 23.65 -18.11 -6.71
C PRO A 341 22.93 -19.28 -7.38
N ASP A 342 23.59 -20.43 -7.52
CA ASP A 342 23.04 -21.68 -8.03
C ASP A 342 21.95 -22.30 -7.12
N LEU A 343 21.89 -21.91 -5.85
CA LEU A 343 20.87 -22.36 -4.90
C LEU A 343 19.53 -21.62 -5.04
N MET A 344 19.50 -20.45 -5.68
CA MET A 344 18.24 -19.73 -5.93
C MET A 344 17.35 -20.47 -6.93
N GLY A 345 16.03 -20.30 -6.84
CA GLY A 345 15.11 -20.87 -7.82
C GLY A 345 15.39 -20.42 -9.27
N GLN A 346 15.05 -21.26 -10.25
CA GLN A 346 15.32 -21.02 -11.68
C GLN A 346 14.84 -19.65 -12.17
N LYS A 347 13.66 -19.20 -11.73
CA LYS A 347 13.10 -17.88 -12.09
C LYS A 347 14.03 -16.74 -11.66
N ALA A 348 14.52 -16.75 -10.41
CA ALA A 348 15.46 -15.74 -9.93
C ALA A 348 16.80 -15.84 -10.68
N ARG A 349 17.36 -17.04 -10.84
CA ARG A 349 18.64 -17.23 -11.54
C ARG A 349 18.62 -16.71 -12.98
N SER A 350 17.48 -16.75 -13.67
CA SER A 350 17.35 -16.22 -15.03
C SER A 350 17.64 -14.72 -15.14
N ARG A 351 17.56 -13.97 -14.03
CA ARG A 351 17.81 -12.52 -13.96
C ARG A 351 19.26 -12.15 -13.67
N LEU A 352 20.10 -13.11 -13.26
CA LEU A 352 21.49 -12.85 -12.85
C LEU A 352 22.31 -12.10 -13.91
N ALA A 353 22.13 -12.44 -15.18
CA ALA A 353 22.87 -11.84 -16.29
C ALA A 353 22.47 -10.38 -16.54
N GLU A 354 21.21 -10.02 -16.27
CA GLU A 354 20.65 -8.70 -16.54
C GLU A 354 20.75 -7.77 -15.34
N ASP A 355 20.34 -8.24 -14.16
CA ASP A 355 20.25 -7.43 -12.94
C ASP A 355 21.50 -7.51 -12.06
N GLY A 356 22.39 -8.46 -12.32
CA GLY A 356 23.51 -8.77 -11.45
C GLY A 356 23.11 -9.50 -10.17
N ILE A 357 24.12 -9.97 -9.43
CA ILE A 357 23.91 -10.89 -8.32
C ILE A 357 23.18 -10.26 -7.13
N LYS A 358 23.63 -9.10 -6.66
CA LYS A 358 23.07 -8.43 -5.46
C LYS A 358 21.59 -8.09 -5.64
N ARG A 359 21.20 -7.50 -6.79
CA ARG A 359 19.80 -7.18 -7.07
C ARG A 359 18.95 -8.44 -7.21
N THR A 360 19.44 -9.46 -7.91
CA THR A 360 18.72 -10.74 -8.05
C THR A 360 18.46 -11.40 -6.69
N VAL A 361 19.45 -11.41 -5.80
CA VAL A 361 19.31 -11.93 -4.44
C VAL A 361 18.33 -11.09 -3.62
N CYS A 362 18.41 -9.76 -3.74
CA CYS A 362 17.48 -8.83 -3.09
C CYS A 362 16.02 -9.08 -3.52
N ASP A 363 15.77 -9.25 -4.82
CA ASP A 363 14.46 -9.60 -5.36
C ASP A 363 13.97 -10.96 -4.85
N TYR A 364 14.87 -11.93 -4.77
CA TYR A 364 14.55 -13.27 -4.30
C TYR A 364 14.11 -13.25 -2.83
N LEU A 365 14.87 -12.56 -1.97
CA LEU A 365 14.58 -12.43 -0.54
C LEU A 365 13.35 -11.56 -0.24
N SER A 366 13.15 -10.45 -0.97
CA SER A 366 11.93 -9.65 -0.80
C SER A 366 10.66 -10.44 -1.13
N GLY A 367 10.79 -11.45 -2.00
CA GLY A 367 9.73 -12.39 -2.34
C GLY A 367 9.44 -13.48 -1.32
N PHE A 368 10.21 -13.58 -0.24
CA PHE A 368 9.96 -14.58 0.80
C PHE A 368 8.80 -14.17 1.70
N THR A 369 8.26 -15.14 2.44
CA THR A 369 7.37 -14.89 3.57
C THR A 369 8.16 -14.99 4.86
N ASP A 370 7.65 -14.43 5.97
CA ASP A 370 8.35 -14.46 7.26
C ASP A 370 8.66 -15.91 7.68
N LYS A 371 7.66 -16.81 7.53
CA LYS A 371 7.82 -18.24 7.80
C LYS A 371 8.87 -18.90 6.93
N TYR A 372 8.92 -18.54 5.64
CA TYR A 372 9.86 -19.14 4.71
C TYR A 372 11.30 -18.72 5.03
N VAL A 373 11.52 -17.47 5.47
CA VAL A 373 12.86 -17.03 5.94
C VAL A 373 13.37 -17.92 7.07
N PHE A 374 12.55 -18.22 8.09
CA PHE A 374 12.96 -19.10 9.19
C PHE A 374 13.30 -20.52 8.72
N GLN A 375 12.50 -21.06 7.79
CA GLN A 375 12.73 -22.39 7.23
C GLN A 375 14.03 -22.45 6.42
N GLU A 376 14.23 -21.46 5.56
CA GLU A 376 15.39 -21.38 4.67
C GLU A 376 16.68 -21.16 5.47
N HIS A 377 16.65 -20.28 6.47
CA HIS A 377 17.79 -20.05 7.35
C HIS A 377 18.18 -21.32 8.12
N GLY A 378 17.19 -22.05 8.67
CA GLY A 378 17.41 -23.32 9.38
C GLY A 378 17.88 -24.50 8.50
N LEU A 379 17.82 -24.36 7.17
CA LEU A 379 18.40 -25.31 6.23
C LEU A 379 19.92 -25.14 6.10
N TYR A 380 20.40 -23.88 6.11
CA TYR A 380 21.78 -23.55 5.79
C TYR A 380 22.65 -23.18 7.01
N PHE A 381 22.05 -22.77 8.13
CA PHE A 381 22.78 -22.13 9.25
C PHE A 381 22.51 -22.76 10.63
N ARG A 382 22.55 -24.10 10.72
CA ARG A 382 22.35 -24.81 12.01
C ARG A 382 23.53 -24.73 12.96
#